data_AF-A0A7C7KGR9-F1
#
_entry.id   AF-A0A7C7KGR9-F1
#
_cell.length_a   1.000
_cell.length_b   1.000
_cell.length_c   1.000
_cell.angle_alpha   90.00
_cell.angle_beta   90.00
_cell.angle_gamma   90.00
#
_symmetry.space_group_name_H-M   'P 1'
#
loop_
_entity.id
_entity.type
_entity.pdbx_description
1 polymer ?
#
loop_
_entity_poly.entity_id
_entity_poly.type
_entity_poly.pdbx_seq_one_letter_code
_entity_poly.pdbx_strand_id
1 'polypeptide(L)'
;MEFITGKHISRRSFVRGMGVTVALPFLDAMVPAGRPWRDLAADTGYTRLVCIEESMGSAGGSTWGDAQHLFAPAKTGRDFDFLPTSQLAPLEEFRDYLTIVSNTDCRMAEPYRAEEIGGDHDRSTAVFLTQAHPKQTQGSDLYLGTSLDQLHARRFGRDTALPSLELCTESIDRGGGCAYNYHCAYTTSLSWVSPNQPLPAIREPRVVFERLFGAGDTPEDRAARRRTDRSMIDWIATEIARLRRELGAADRLAMDEYLDHIREIERRI
;
A
#
# COMPACT_ATOMS: atom_id res chain seq x y z
N MET A 1 34.48 31.16 19.39
CA MET A 1 34.88 29.83 19.91
C MET A 1 33.76 29.36 20.81
N GLU A 2 32.88 28.50 20.31
CA GLU A 2 31.81 27.90 21.12
C GLU A 2 32.37 26.68 21.88
N PHE A 3 32.26 26.69 23.20
CA PHE A 3 32.64 25.57 24.06
C PHE A 3 31.44 24.64 24.26
N ILE A 4 31.49 23.43 23.69
CA ILE A 4 30.53 22.36 23.97
C ILE A 4 30.95 21.68 25.27
N THR A 5 30.14 21.81 26.32
CA THR A 5 30.53 21.47 27.70
C THR A 5 30.38 19.99 28.10
N GLY A 6 29.89 19.12 27.21
CA GLY A 6 29.86 17.66 27.42
C GLY A 6 29.10 17.18 28.68
N LYS A 7 28.27 18.03 29.29
CA LYS A 7 27.54 17.69 30.52
C LYS A 7 26.51 16.59 30.24
N HIS A 8 26.61 15.50 30.99
CA HIS A 8 25.63 14.40 30.95
C HIS A 8 25.16 14.07 32.38
N ILE A 9 23.92 13.63 32.50
CA ILE A 9 23.34 13.19 33.78
C ILE A 9 23.76 11.74 34.03
N SER A 10 24.27 11.44 35.23
CA SER A 10 24.65 10.07 35.58
C SER A 10 23.41 9.16 35.63
N ARG A 11 23.53 7.94 35.08
CA ARG A 11 22.44 6.94 35.07
C ARG A 11 21.89 6.64 36.47
N ARG A 12 22.73 6.75 37.50
CA ARG A 12 22.33 6.59 38.91
C ARG A 12 21.48 7.77 39.42
N SER A 13 21.78 9.00 38.99
CA SER A 13 20.98 10.18 39.32
C SER A 13 19.60 10.11 38.66
N PHE A 14 19.53 9.62 37.43
CA PHE A 14 18.27 9.41 36.71
C PHE A 14 17.37 8.38 37.42
N VAL A 15 17.91 7.20 37.75
CA VAL A 15 17.12 6.12 38.38
C VAL A 15 16.66 6.47 39.80
N ARG A 16 17.43 7.26 40.55
CA ARG A 16 17.03 7.71 41.89
C ARG A 16 15.89 8.74 41.88
N GLY A 17 15.57 9.35 40.75
CA GLY A 17 14.49 10.34 40.60
C GLY A 17 13.20 9.81 39.98
N MET A 18 13.13 8.54 39.57
CA MET A 18 11.97 7.95 38.89
C MET A 18 10.87 7.50 39.88
N GLY A 19 10.22 8.45 40.55
CA GLY A 19 8.94 8.23 41.22
C GLY A 19 7.80 8.70 40.30
N VAL A 20 7.13 7.76 39.64
CA VAL A 20 6.03 7.97 38.66
C VAL A 20 6.46 8.75 37.41
N THR A 21 6.79 8.04 36.33
CA THR A 21 7.06 8.63 35.01
C THR A 21 5.85 8.47 34.09
N VAL A 22 5.27 9.59 33.65
CA VAL A 22 4.52 9.64 32.40
C VAL A 22 5.54 9.55 31.26
N ALA A 23 5.39 8.60 30.35
CA ALA A 23 6.26 8.51 29.19
C ALA A 23 6.12 9.79 28.35
N LEU A 24 7.15 10.63 28.33
CA LEU A 24 7.23 11.75 27.41
C LEU A 24 7.36 11.20 25.99
N PRO A 25 6.57 11.71 25.02
CA PRO A 25 6.84 11.49 23.60
C PRO A 25 8.29 11.87 23.31
N PHE A 26 8.95 11.15 22.40
CA PHE A 26 10.31 11.46 22.01
C PHE A 26 10.35 12.87 21.42
N LEU A 27 11.04 13.81 22.09
CA LEU A 27 11.13 15.21 21.68
C LEU A 27 12.39 15.43 20.83
N ASP A 28 12.34 16.31 19.84
CA ASP A 28 13.50 16.68 19.01
C ASP A 28 14.72 17.13 19.83
N ALA A 29 14.49 17.72 21.01
CA ALA A 29 15.54 18.10 21.96
C ALA A 29 16.35 16.91 22.52
N MET A 30 15.88 15.67 22.33
CA MET A 30 16.57 14.43 22.72
C MET A 30 17.53 13.92 21.64
N VAL A 31 17.59 14.57 20.47
CA VAL A 31 18.57 14.29 19.41
C VAL A 31 19.86 15.09 19.70
N PRO A 32 21.03 14.44 19.84
CA PRO A 32 22.29 15.14 20.06
C PRO A 32 22.60 16.13 18.93
N ALA A 33 22.89 17.38 19.28
CA ALA A 33 23.29 18.41 18.33
C ALA A 33 24.47 17.91 17.45
N GLY A 34 24.30 17.98 16.13
CA GLY A 34 25.31 17.57 15.15
C GLY A 34 25.20 16.11 14.66
N ARG A 35 24.20 15.33 15.09
CA ARG A 35 23.86 14.04 14.46
C ARG A 35 22.54 14.18 13.69
N PRO A 36 22.52 14.05 12.35
CA PRO A 36 21.25 13.88 11.66
C PRO A 36 20.58 12.61 12.19
N TRP A 37 19.26 12.67 12.33
CA TRP A 37 18.40 11.50 12.53
C TRP A 37 18.83 10.42 11.53
N ARG A 38 18.86 9.14 11.94
CA ARG A 38 19.23 8.02 11.05
C ARG A 38 18.55 8.24 9.70
N ASP A 39 19.34 8.35 8.64
CA ASP A 39 18.80 8.38 7.30
C ASP A 39 18.21 6.98 7.04
N LEU A 40 16.90 6.84 7.25
CA LEU A 40 16.16 5.61 6.99
C LEU A 40 16.24 5.24 5.50
N ALA A 41 16.58 6.19 4.60
CA ALA A 41 16.84 5.88 3.20
C ALA A 41 18.17 5.11 2.99
N ALA A 42 19.11 5.23 3.94
CA ALA A 42 20.36 4.48 3.97
C ALA A 42 20.24 3.13 4.71
N ASP A 43 19.09 2.84 5.33
CA ASP A 43 18.82 1.55 5.94
C ASP A 43 18.46 0.52 4.86
N THR A 44 19.48 -0.22 4.42
CA THR A 44 19.36 -1.36 3.50
C THR A 44 18.55 -2.54 4.06
N GLY A 45 18.04 -2.43 5.30
CA GLY A 45 17.28 -3.47 5.98
C GLY A 45 15.85 -3.71 5.47
N TYR A 46 15.35 -2.92 4.53
CA TYR A 46 13.96 -3.01 4.06
C TYR A 46 13.86 -3.22 2.54
N THR A 47 13.43 -4.41 2.15
CA THR A 47 13.04 -4.71 0.76
C THR A 47 11.62 -4.20 0.52
N ARG A 48 11.46 -3.29 -0.45
CA ARG A 48 10.14 -2.82 -0.88
C ARG A 48 9.51 -3.85 -1.81
N LEU A 49 8.24 -4.18 -1.58
CA LEU A 49 7.43 -4.96 -2.52
C LEU A 49 6.76 -4.01 -3.51
N VAL A 50 6.93 -4.29 -4.80
CA VAL A 50 6.19 -3.64 -5.89
C VAL A 50 5.52 -4.74 -6.68
N CYS A 51 4.21 -4.63 -6.84
CA CYS A 51 3.41 -5.53 -7.65
C CYS A 51 2.88 -4.76 -8.85
N ILE A 52 3.17 -5.25 -10.07
CA ILE A 52 2.68 -4.68 -11.31
C ILE A 52 1.94 -5.79 -12.04
N GLU A 53 0.65 -5.58 -12.29
CA GLU A 53 -0.14 -6.50 -13.10
C GLU A 53 0.18 -6.26 -14.58
N GLU A 54 0.45 -7.33 -15.32
CA GLU A 54 0.35 -7.32 -16.77
C GLU A 54 -1.12 -7.53 -17.15
N SER A 55 -1.85 -6.42 -17.30
CA SER A 55 -3.29 -6.48 -17.57
C SER A 55 -3.60 -7.07 -18.96
N MET A 56 -4.79 -7.67 -19.08
CA MET A 56 -5.28 -8.26 -20.32
C MET A 56 -5.27 -7.24 -21.48
N GLY A 57 -4.66 -7.61 -22.61
CA GLY A 57 -4.44 -6.71 -23.76
C GLY A 57 -3.01 -6.19 -23.88
N SER A 58 -2.13 -6.53 -22.93
CA SER A 58 -0.68 -6.38 -23.09
C SER A 58 -0.20 -7.08 -24.38
N ALA A 59 0.85 -6.55 -25.02
CA ALA A 59 1.39 -7.13 -26.25
C ALA A 59 1.85 -8.59 -26.05
N GLY A 60 2.38 -8.92 -24.86
CA GLY A 60 2.91 -10.24 -24.56
C GLY A 60 1.87 -11.32 -24.27
N GLY A 61 0.64 -10.94 -23.87
CA GLY A 61 -0.47 -11.88 -23.75
C GLY A 61 -1.07 -12.34 -25.09
N SER A 62 -0.60 -11.81 -26.22
CA SER A 62 -1.04 -12.23 -27.55
C SER A 62 -0.22 -13.42 -28.08
N THR A 63 -0.80 -14.21 -28.98
CA THR A 63 -0.09 -15.33 -29.64
C THR A 63 1.18 -14.86 -30.36
N TRP A 64 1.16 -13.66 -30.93
CA TRP A 64 2.35 -13.04 -31.52
C TRP A 64 3.38 -12.67 -30.45
N GLY A 65 2.96 -12.03 -29.36
CA GLY A 65 3.86 -11.61 -28.28
C GLY A 65 4.54 -12.77 -27.57
N ASP A 66 3.81 -13.87 -27.33
CA ASP A 66 4.35 -15.12 -26.82
C ASP A 66 5.41 -15.70 -27.77
N ALA A 67 5.09 -15.78 -29.07
CA ALA A 67 6.03 -16.23 -30.11
C ALA A 67 7.27 -15.32 -30.27
N GLN A 68 7.20 -14.07 -29.83
CA GLN A 68 8.33 -13.13 -29.80
C GLN A 68 9.05 -13.08 -28.45
N HIS A 69 8.66 -13.90 -27.47
CA HIS A 69 9.27 -13.95 -26.14
C HIS A 69 9.29 -12.58 -25.44
N LEU A 70 8.18 -11.83 -25.54
CA LEU A 70 8.14 -10.45 -25.02
C LEU A 70 8.31 -10.38 -23.49
N PHE A 71 7.69 -11.28 -22.73
CA PHE A 71 7.81 -11.36 -21.26
C PHE A 71 8.38 -12.67 -20.74
N ALA A 72 8.46 -13.71 -21.57
CA ALA A 72 9.00 -15.00 -21.20
C ALA A 72 10.13 -15.41 -22.14
N PRO A 73 11.38 -15.52 -21.65
CA PRO A 73 12.50 -16.01 -22.44
C PRO A 73 12.22 -17.42 -23.01
N ALA A 74 12.77 -17.72 -24.18
CA ALA A 74 12.65 -19.02 -24.82
C ALA A 74 13.33 -20.14 -24.01
N LYS A 75 14.46 -19.81 -23.38
CA LYS A 75 15.25 -20.76 -22.58
C LYS A 75 14.82 -20.70 -21.12
N THR A 76 14.80 -21.87 -20.49
CA THR A 76 14.66 -22.02 -19.05
C THR A 76 16.02 -22.24 -18.39
N GLY A 77 16.09 -22.08 -17.08
CA GLY A 77 17.33 -22.20 -16.30
C GLY A 77 17.99 -20.85 -16.03
N ARG A 78 19.26 -20.85 -15.61
CA ARG A 78 20.00 -19.61 -15.28
C ARG A 78 20.53 -18.86 -16.51
N ASP A 79 20.72 -19.58 -17.61
CA ASP A 79 21.35 -19.06 -18.83
C ASP A 79 20.30 -18.58 -19.85
N PHE A 80 19.16 -18.06 -19.36
CA PHE A 80 18.18 -17.42 -20.23
C PHE A 80 18.72 -16.09 -20.75
N ASP A 81 18.22 -15.66 -21.91
CA ASP A 81 18.60 -14.42 -22.56
C ASP A 81 17.37 -13.61 -22.97
N PHE A 82 17.44 -12.29 -22.85
CA PHE A 82 16.42 -11.40 -23.36
C PHE A 82 16.69 -11.07 -24.82
N LEU A 83 15.70 -11.27 -25.68
CA LEU A 83 15.76 -10.76 -27.05
C LEU A 83 15.72 -9.22 -27.03
N PRO A 84 16.33 -8.52 -28.00
CA PRO A 84 16.25 -7.05 -28.08
C PRO A 84 14.82 -6.50 -28.17
N THR A 85 13.88 -7.33 -28.64
CA THR A 85 12.45 -7.02 -28.73
C THR A 85 11.69 -7.30 -27.44
N SER A 86 12.31 -7.99 -26.47
CA SER A 86 11.69 -8.30 -25.18
C SER A 86 11.41 -7.04 -24.39
N GLN A 87 10.25 -6.98 -23.72
CA GLN A 87 9.93 -5.91 -22.80
C GLN A 87 10.75 -5.98 -21.51
N LEU A 88 11.40 -7.12 -21.26
CA LEU A 88 12.33 -7.31 -20.14
C LEU A 88 13.78 -6.96 -20.50
N ALA A 89 14.08 -6.63 -21.77
CA ALA A 89 15.44 -6.26 -22.19
C ALA A 89 16.08 -5.14 -21.35
N PRO A 90 15.36 -4.11 -20.87
CA PRO A 90 15.93 -3.10 -19.97
C PRO A 90 16.42 -3.65 -18.61
N LEU A 91 16.03 -4.87 -18.25
CA LEU A 91 16.41 -5.52 -16.99
C LEU A 91 17.63 -6.45 -17.14
N GLU A 92 18.33 -6.43 -18.29
CA GLU A 92 19.48 -7.29 -18.57
C GLU A 92 20.59 -7.17 -17.49
N GLU A 93 20.84 -5.97 -16.98
CA GLU A 93 21.83 -5.75 -15.91
C GLU A 93 21.46 -6.44 -14.58
N PHE A 94 20.18 -6.80 -14.41
CA PHE A 94 19.65 -7.45 -13.20
C PHE A 94 19.36 -8.93 -13.41
N ARG A 95 19.74 -9.52 -14.56
CA ARG A 95 19.38 -10.89 -14.95
C ARG A 95 19.65 -11.94 -13.86
N ASP A 96 20.78 -11.81 -13.15
CA ASP A 96 21.17 -12.73 -12.08
C ASP A 96 20.25 -12.69 -10.84
N TYR A 97 19.44 -11.63 -10.71
CA TYR A 97 18.45 -11.43 -9.64
C TYR A 97 17.01 -11.72 -10.08
N LEU A 98 16.79 -12.01 -11.37
CA LEU A 98 15.47 -12.24 -11.91
C LEU A 98 15.10 -13.72 -11.84
N THR A 99 13.85 -13.98 -11.46
CA THR A 99 13.21 -15.28 -11.62
C THR A 99 11.95 -15.06 -12.43
N ILE A 100 11.93 -15.60 -13.65
CA ILE A 100 10.79 -15.53 -14.54
C ILE A 100 10.09 -16.88 -14.50
N VAL A 101 8.84 -16.88 -14.07
CA VAL A 101 7.98 -18.06 -14.07
C VAL A 101 7.00 -17.89 -15.22
N SER A 102 7.16 -18.69 -16.27
CA SER A 102 6.33 -18.66 -17.47
C SER A 102 5.47 -19.92 -17.57
N ASN A 103 4.55 -19.93 -18.55
CA ASN A 103 3.62 -21.04 -18.78
C ASN A 103 2.81 -21.42 -17.54
N THR A 104 2.38 -20.39 -16.80
CA THR A 104 1.55 -20.51 -15.60
C THR A 104 0.08 -20.46 -15.98
N ASP A 105 -0.74 -21.21 -15.26
CA ASP A 105 -2.19 -21.14 -15.33
C ASP A 105 -2.74 -20.71 -13.96
N CYS A 106 -3.81 -19.94 -13.96
CA CYS A 106 -4.46 -19.42 -12.76
C CYS A 106 -5.91 -19.88 -12.73
N ARG A 107 -6.14 -21.08 -12.20
CA ARG A 107 -7.46 -21.70 -12.05
C ARG A 107 -8.50 -20.77 -11.40
N MET A 108 -8.09 -19.87 -10.52
CA MET A 108 -9.02 -18.96 -9.84
C MET A 108 -9.59 -17.88 -10.78
N ALA A 109 -8.91 -17.62 -11.92
CA ALA A 109 -9.41 -16.78 -12.99
C ALA A 109 -10.26 -17.53 -14.04
N GLU A 110 -10.38 -18.85 -13.98
CA GLU A 110 -11.26 -19.59 -14.88
C GLU A 110 -12.73 -19.43 -14.48
N PRO A 111 -13.67 -19.45 -15.45
CA PRO A 111 -15.09 -19.55 -15.13
C PRO A 111 -15.40 -20.93 -14.54
N TYR A 112 -16.03 -20.97 -13.37
CA TYR A 112 -16.51 -22.20 -12.72
C TYR A 112 -17.93 -22.55 -13.15
N ARG A 113 -18.66 -21.58 -13.70
CA ARG A 113 -20.03 -21.73 -14.17
C ARG A 113 -20.21 -21.11 -15.55
N ALA A 114 -21.23 -21.55 -16.27
CA ALA A 114 -21.49 -21.08 -17.63
C ALA A 114 -21.79 -19.58 -17.69
N GLU A 115 -22.42 -19.04 -16.63
CA GLU A 115 -22.78 -17.63 -16.52
C GLU A 115 -21.56 -16.72 -16.33
N GLU A 116 -20.42 -17.29 -15.96
CA GLU A 116 -19.16 -16.56 -15.73
C GLU A 116 -18.35 -16.41 -17.03
N ILE A 117 -18.67 -17.18 -18.08
CA ILE A 117 -17.93 -17.16 -19.36
C ILE A 117 -17.89 -15.72 -19.94
N GLY A 118 -16.69 -15.29 -20.33
CA GLY A 118 -16.43 -13.96 -20.91
C GLY A 118 -16.00 -12.88 -19.90
N GLY A 119 -16.23 -13.09 -18.59
CA GLY A 119 -15.76 -12.18 -17.53
C GLY A 119 -14.27 -12.27 -17.20
N ASP A 120 -13.43 -12.56 -18.20
CA ASP A 120 -12.01 -12.85 -17.98
C ASP A 120 -11.23 -11.61 -17.54
N HIS A 121 -11.59 -10.42 -18.03
CA HIS A 121 -11.02 -9.14 -17.58
C HIS A 121 -11.22 -8.91 -16.08
N ASP A 122 -12.44 -9.15 -15.58
CA ASP A 122 -12.78 -8.98 -14.16
C ASP A 122 -12.05 -10.02 -13.29
N ARG A 123 -11.98 -11.26 -13.76
CA ARG A 123 -11.35 -12.34 -13.02
C ARG A 123 -9.84 -12.24 -12.98
N SER A 124 -9.17 -11.93 -14.09
CA SER A 124 -7.70 -11.88 -14.15
C SER A 124 -7.12 -10.86 -13.18
N THR A 125 -7.72 -9.66 -13.14
CA THR A 125 -7.29 -8.57 -12.27
C THR A 125 -7.58 -8.88 -10.80
N ALA A 126 -8.76 -9.44 -10.51
CA ALA A 126 -9.10 -9.84 -9.15
C ALA A 126 -8.12 -10.89 -8.59
N VAL A 127 -7.76 -11.90 -9.37
CA VAL A 127 -6.97 -13.04 -8.86
C VAL A 127 -5.47 -12.74 -8.76
N PHE A 128 -4.96 -11.71 -9.44
CA PHE A 128 -3.52 -11.44 -9.54
C PHE A 128 -2.81 -11.42 -8.17
N LEU A 129 -3.33 -10.66 -7.20
CA LEU A 129 -2.77 -10.60 -5.85
C LEU A 129 -3.53 -11.40 -4.81
N THR A 130 -4.73 -11.89 -5.12
CA THR A 130 -5.58 -12.59 -4.13
C THR A 130 -5.53 -14.11 -4.27
N GLN A 131 -5.28 -14.63 -5.47
CA GLN A 131 -5.43 -16.06 -5.80
C GLN A 131 -6.77 -16.63 -5.29
N ALA A 132 -7.82 -15.82 -5.35
CA ALA A 132 -9.18 -16.18 -4.95
C ALA A 132 -10.15 -15.93 -6.10
N HIS A 133 -11.21 -16.73 -6.19
CA HIS A 133 -12.17 -16.63 -7.28
C HIS A 133 -13.21 -15.58 -6.90
N PRO A 134 -13.37 -14.49 -7.68
CA PRO A 134 -14.31 -13.43 -7.34
C PRO A 134 -15.73 -13.98 -7.37
N LYS A 135 -16.51 -13.64 -6.35
CA LYS A 135 -17.95 -13.86 -6.39
C LYS A 135 -18.56 -12.99 -7.49
N GLN A 136 -19.20 -13.62 -8.47
CA GLN A 136 -20.00 -12.93 -9.48
C GLN A 136 -21.18 -12.20 -8.82
N THR A 137 -21.08 -10.88 -8.75
CA THR A 137 -22.12 -9.99 -8.23
C THR A 137 -21.91 -8.58 -8.79
N GLN A 138 -22.99 -7.81 -8.92
CA GLN A 138 -22.97 -6.37 -9.20
C GLN A 138 -23.37 -5.53 -7.97
N GLY A 139 -23.63 -6.19 -6.84
CA GLY A 139 -24.08 -5.58 -5.59
C GLY A 139 -22.94 -5.23 -4.63
N SER A 140 -23.31 -4.83 -3.41
CA SER A 140 -22.38 -4.52 -2.33
C SER A 140 -21.79 -5.75 -1.63
N ASP A 141 -22.25 -6.95 -1.99
CA ASP A 141 -21.87 -8.23 -1.39
C ASP A 141 -20.62 -8.83 -2.05
N LEU A 142 -19.63 -7.97 -2.32
CA LEU A 142 -18.32 -8.29 -2.86
C LEU A 142 -17.61 -9.34 -2.01
N TYR A 143 -16.99 -10.32 -2.67
CA TYR A 143 -16.21 -11.34 -1.99
C TYR A 143 -15.13 -11.90 -2.91
N LEU A 144 -13.88 -11.83 -2.46
CA LEU A 144 -12.70 -12.31 -3.17
C LEU A 144 -11.71 -12.93 -2.17
N GLY A 145 -10.89 -12.09 -1.53
CA GLY A 145 -9.84 -12.50 -0.59
C GLY A 145 -8.95 -11.33 -0.21
N THR A 146 -8.16 -11.47 0.85
CA THR A 146 -7.13 -10.47 1.18
C THR A 146 -5.94 -10.64 0.23
N SER A 147 -5.48 -9.54 -0.35
CA SER A 147 -4.41 -9.57 -1.34
C SER A 147 -3.00 -9.66 -0.71
N LEU A 148 -2.05 -10.21 -1.47
CA LEU A 148 -0.67 -10.45 -1.06
C LEU A 148 0.04 -9.17 -0.56
N ASP A 149 -0.12 -8.07 -1.29
CA ASP A 149 0.43 -6.77 -0.94
C ASP A 149 -0.10 -6.26 0.42
N GLN A 150 -1.36 -6.52 0.73
CA GLN A 150 -1.96 -6.14 2.01
C GLN A 150 -1.52 -7.06 3.16
N LEU A 151 -1.32 -8.35 2.89
CA LEU A 151 -0.64 -9.25 3.85
C LEU A 151 0.80 -8.79 4.13
N HIS A 152 1.50 -8.34 3.10
CA HIS A 152 2.84 -7.76 3.21
C HIS A 152 2.83 -6.47 4.03
N ALA A 153 1.97 -5.51 3.70
CA ALA A 153 1.83 -4.23 4.39
C ALA A 153 1.51 -4.40 5.88
N ARG A 154 0.61 -5.33 6.25
CA ARG A 154 0.30 -5.65 7.66
C ARG A 154 1.50 -6.11 8.47
N ARG A 155 2.42 -6.84 7.82
CA ARG A 155 3.61 -7.42 8.47
C ARG A 155 4.79 -6.47 8.47
N PHE A 156 5.05 -5.77 7.37
CA PHE A 156 6.27 -5.02 7.13
C PHE A 156 6.06 -3.50 7.00
N GLY A 157 4.84 -3.04 6.71
CA GLY A 157 4.50 -1.61 6.55
C GLY A 157 4.29 -0.86 7.87
N ARG A 158 4.71 -1.42 9.02
CA ARG A 158 4.49 -0.79 10.34
C ARG A 158 5.43 0.40 10.60
N ASP A 159 6.58 0.38 9.95
CA ASP A 159 7.66 1.37 10.09
C ASP A 159 7.64 2.41 8.96
N THR A 160 6.70 2.31 8.01
CA THR A 160 6.54 3.27 6.91
C THR A 160 5.38 4.22 7.18
N ALA A 161 5.50 5.47 6.72
CA ALA A 161 4.41 6.46 6.85
C ALA A 161 3.15 6.05 6.07
N LEU A 162 3.35 5.37 4.95
CA LEU A 162 2.30 4.71 4.18
C LEU A 162 2.60 3.20 4.18
N PRO A 163 1.78 2.36 4.80
CA PRO A 163 1.97 0.90 4.79
C PRO A 163 1.87 0.29 3.38
N SER A 164 1.05 0.90 2.52
CA SER A 164 0.84 0.54 1.12
C SER A 164 0.50 1.79 0.30
N LEU A 165 0.67 1.70 -1.02
CA LEU A 165 0.32 2.74 -1.98
C LEU A 165 -0.25 2.10 -3.24
N GLU A 166 -1.54 2.24 -3.44
CA GLU A 166 -2.29 1.66 -4.55
C GLU A 166 -2.33 2.66 -5.71
N LEU A 167 -1.82 2.25 -6.87
CA LEU A 167 -1.66 3.10 -8.06
C LEU A 167 -2.34 2.46 -9.27
N CYS A 168 -2.88 3.28 -10.17
CA CYS A 168 -3.39 2.82 -11.46
C CYS A 168 -3.12 3.83 -12.57
N THR A 169 -3.11 3.36 -13.81
CA THR A 169 -3.08 4.20 -15.02
C THR A 169 -4.47 4.33 -15.65
N GLU A 170 -5.30 3.30 -15.48
CA GLU A 170 -6.64 3.20 -16.03
C GLU A 170 -7.64 4.13 -15.35
N SER A 171 -8.69 4.49 -16.10
CA SER A 171 -9.83 5.22 -15.57
C SER A 171 -10.54 4.40 -14.48
N ILE A 172 -10.80 5.03 -13.33
CA ILE A 172 -11.47 4.38 -12.22
C ILE A 172 -12.98 4.59 -12.35
N ASP A 173 -13.69 3.60 -12.90
CA ASP A 173 -15.16 3.62 -12.89
C ASP A 173 -15.67 3.21 -11.51
N ARG A 174 -16.01 4.23 -10.72
CA ARG A 174 -16.50 4.09 -9.35
C ARG A 174 -18.02 3.89 -9.34
N GLY A 175 -18.50 2.73 -9.76
CA GLY A 175 -19.87 2.31 -9.42
C GLY A 175 -20.52 1.31 -10.36
N GLY A 176 -21.14 0.30 -9.76
CA GLY A 176 -22.14 -0.55 -10.40
C GLY A 176 -21.61 -1.86 -10.98
N GLY A 177 -22.50 -2.50 -11.71
CA GLY A 177 -22.20 -3.70 -12.47
C GLY A 177 -21.35 -3.37 -13.69
N CYS A 178 -20.20 -4.01 -13.77
CA CYS A 178 -19.39 -4.12 -14.96
C CYS A 178 -19.88 -5.28 -15.83
N ALA A 179 -19.10 -5.62 -16.86
CA ALA A 179 -19.44 -6.67 -17.81
C ALA A 179 -19.66 -8.03 -17.10
N TYR A 180 -20.44 -8.90 -17.73
CA TYR A 180 -20.61 -10.30 -17.29
C TYR A 180 -21.05 -10.47 -15.82
N ASN A 181 -21.90 -9.57 -15.31
CA ASN A 181 -22.44 -9.61 -13.95
C ASN A 181 -21.40 -9.50 -12.82
N TYR A 182 -20.21 -9.00 -13.12
CA TYR A 182 -19.20 -8.66 -12.11
C TYR A 182 -19.30 -7.19 -11.69
N HIS A 183 -18.79 -6.86 -10.52
CA HIS A 183 -18.74 -5.51 -10.01
C HIS A 183 -17.43 -4.87 -10.47
N CYS A 184 -17.45 -3.59 -10.82
CA CYS A 184 -16.26 -2.89 -11.35
C CYS A 184 -15.06 -2.83 -10.39
N ALA A 185 -15.26 -3.15 -9.11
CA ALA A 185 -14.17 -3.28 -8.15
C ALA A 185 -13.19 -4.40 -8.55
N TYR A 186 -13.65 -5.45 -9.22
CA TYR A 186 -12.80 -6.58 -9.62
C TYR A 186 -11.82 -6.23 -10.76
N THR A 187 -12.15 -5.23 -11.60
CA THR A 187 -11.27 -4.73 -12.67
C THR A 187 -10.47 -3.48 -12.28
N THR A 188 -10.94 -2.70 -11.31
CA THR A 188 -10.32 -1.41 -10.96
C THR A 188 -9.45 -1.46 -9.70
N SER A 189 -9.50 -2.55 -8.93
CA SER A 189 -8.80 -2.68 -7.65
C SER A 189 -7.99 -3.97 -7.57
N LEU A 190 -6.66 -3.85 -7.55
CA LEU A 190 -5.73 -4.96 -7.32
C LEU A 190 -5.61 -5.32 -5.83
N SER A 191 -5.69 -4.31 -4.97
CA SER A 191 -5.42 -4.43 -3.54
C SER A 191 -6.71 -4.59 -2.75
N TRP A 192 -6.75 -5.59 -1.88
CA TRP A 192 -7.90 -5.96 -1.05
C TRP A 192 -7.46 -6.13 0.40
N VAL A 193 -7.84 -5.18 1.26
CA VAL A 193 -7.44 -5.21 2.67
C VAL A 193 -8.15 -6.33 3.41
N SER A 194 -9.38 -6.68 3.03
CA SER A 194 -10.14 -7.82 3.55
C SER A 194 -10.88 -8.52 2.40
N PRO A 195 -11.45 -9.72 2.60
CA PRO A 195 -12.16 -10.43 1.53
C PRO A 195 -13.29 -9.66 0.85
N ASN A 196 -13.84 -8.63 1.50
CA ASN A 196 -14.96 -7.82 1.01
C ASN A 196 -14.64 -6.32 0.90
N GLN A 197 -13.37 -5.92 1.08
CA GLN A 197 -12.98 -4.50 1.09
C GLN A 197 -11.82 -4.25 0.11
N PRO A 198 -12.13 -3.80 -1.13
CA PRO A 198 -11.11 -3.32 -2.06
C PRO A 198 -10.54 -1.98 -1.61
N LEU A 199 -9.28 -1.72 -1.93
CA LEU A 199 -8.63 -0.43 -1.72
C LEU A 199 -8.62 0.40 -3.02
N PRO A 200 -9.03 1.67 -2.97
CA PRO A 200 -9.07 2.51 -4.15
C PRO A 200 -7.67 2.89 -4.61
N ALA A 201 -7.36 2.63 -5.88
CA ALA A 201 -6.14 3.10 -6.51
C ALA A 201 -6.15 4.62 -6.74
N ILE A 202 -4.96 5.22 -6.73
CA ILE A 202 -4.74 6.62 -7.09
C ILE A 202 -4.18 6.67 -8.52
N ARG A 203 -4.85 7.42 -9.38
CA ARG A 203 -4.42 7.63 -10.77
C ARG A 203 -3.62 8.92 -10.94
N GLU A 204 -4.02 9.98 -10.23
CA GLU A 204 -3.46 11.31 -10.42
C GLU A 204 -2.07 11.45 -9.76
N PRO A 205 -0.98 11.67 -10.53
CA PRO A 205 0.38 11.73 -9.97
C PRO A 205 0.57 12.85 -8.94
N ARG A 206 -0.16 13.97 -9.09
CA ARG A 206 -0.16 15.06 -8.10
C ARG A 206 -0.65 14.58 -6.73
N VAL A 207 -1.73 13.81 -6.70
CA VAL A 207 -2.31 13.27 -5.46
C VAL A 207 -1.33 12.29 -4.82
N VAL A 208 -0.65 11.47 -5.62
CA VAL A 208 0.41 10.57 -5.13
C VAL A 208 1.56 11.35 -4.51
N PHE A 209 2.04 12.40 -5.19
CA PHE A 209 3.12 13.25 -4.71
C PHE A 209 2.76 13.94 -3.38
N GLU A 210 1.58 14.54 -3.31
CA GLU A 210 1.08 15.17 -2.08
C GLU A 210 0.88 14.14 -0.96
N ARG A 211 0.50 12.90 -1.28
CA ARG A 211 0.37 11.81 -0.30
C ARG A 211 1.74 11.34 0.22
N LEU A 212 2.78 11.34 -0.62
CA LEU A 212 4.14 10.91 -0.25
C LEU A 212 4.93 12.00 0.49
N PHE A 213 4.77 13.27 0.11
CA PHE A 213 5.64 14.37 0.55
C PHE A 213 4.91 15.48 1.31
N GLY A 214 3.58 15.44 1.39
CA GLY A 214 2.73 16.47 1.96
C GLY A 214 2.38 17.60 0.97
N ALA A 215 1.30 18.33 1.26
CA ALA A 215 0.82 19.43 0.42
C ALA A 215 1.48 20.78 0.79
N GLY A 216 2.01 21.51 -0.20
CA GLY A 216 2.63 22.83 -0.04
C GLY A 216 3.95 22.96 -0.80
N ASP A 217 4.12 24.06 -1.52
CA ASP A 217 5.29 24.30 -2.39
C ASP A 217 6.58 24.52 -1.59
N THR A 218 6.45 24.97 -0.33
CA THR A 218 7.57 25.26 0.58
C THR A 218 7.55 24.39 1.85
N PRO A 219 8.72 24.13 2.47
CA PRO A 219 8.79 23.49 3.79
C PRO A 219 7.94 24.20 4.86
N GLU A 220 7.86 25.53 4.80
CA GLU A 220 7.07 26.36 5.71
C GLU A 220 5.56 26.12 5.54
N ASP A 221 5.06 26.05 4.31
CA ASP A 221 3.65 25.75 4.02
C ASP A 221 3.27 24.35 4.51
N ARG A 222 4.14 23.36 4.28
CA ARG A 222 3.94 21.98 4.78
C ARG A 222 3.92 21.93 6.31
N ALA A 223 4.72 22.75 6.99
CA ALA A 223 4.73 22.82 8.45
C ALA A 223 3.50 23.56 9.02
N ALA A 224 3.01 24.59 8.34
CA ALA A 224 1.81 25.31 8.72
C ALA A 224 0.55 24.43 8.62
N ARG A 225 0.40 23.67 7.53
CA ARG A 225 -0.75 22.77 7.34
C ARG A 225 -0.77 21.63 8.34
N ARG A 226 0.38 20.97 8.59
CA ARG A 226 0.49 19.93 9.63
C ARG A 226 0.05 20.41 11.02
N ARG A 227 0.35 21.66 11.38
CA ARG A 227 -0.10 22.24 12.65
C ARG A 227 -1.62 22.42 12.72
N THR A 228 -2.24 22.79 11.60
CA THR A 228 -3.70 22.95 11.50
C THR A 228 -4.40 21.59 11.53
N ASP A 229 -3.91 20.62 10.77
CA ASP A 229 -4.54 19.30 10.67
C ASP A 229 -4.48 18.55 12.01
N ARG A 230 -3.35 18.66 12.75
CA ARG A 230 -3.20 18.09 14.09
C ARG A 230 -4.20 18.68 15.09
N SER A 231 -4.42 20.00 15.08
CA SER A 231 -5.36 20.62 16.02
C SER A 231 -6.81 20.22 15.75
N MET A 232 -7.14 19.98 14.48
CA MET A 232 -8.46 19.50 14.06
C MET A 232 -8.69 18.04 14.49
N ILE A 233 -7.68 17.19 14.33
CA ILE A 233 -7.74 15.78 14.77
C ILE A 233 -7.84 15.68 16.30
N ASP A 234 -7.07 16.46 17.04
CA ASP A 234 -7.14 16.50 18.51
C ASP A 234 -8.55 16.88 18.99
N TRP A 235 -9.18 17.83 18.30
CA TRP A 235 -10.55 18.24 18.58
C TRP A 235 -11.57 17.13 18.27
N ILE A 236 -11.46 16.49 17.10
CA ILE A 236 -12.33 15.37 16.70
C ILE A 236 -12.17 14.18 17.66
N ALA A 237 -10.94 13.83 18.06
CA ALA A 237 -10.68 12.73 18.98
C ALA A 237 -11.33 12.95 20.36
N THR A 238 -11.30 14.19 20.84
CA THR A 238 -11.95 14.58 22.10
C THR A 238 -13.47 14.44 22.00
N GLU A 239 -14.07 14.85 20.88
CA GLU A 239 -15.51 14.80 20.67
C GLU A 239 -16.01 13.35 20.47
N ILE A 240 -15.23 12.51 19.77
CA ILE A 240 -15.57 11.09 19.60
C ILE A 240 -15.45 10.33 20.94
N ALA A 241 -14.46 10.64 21.78
CA ALA A 241 -14.36 10.05 23.11
C ALA A 241 -15.57 10.42 24.01
N ARG A 242 -16.19 11.58 23.79
CA ARG A 242 -17.46 11.96 24.42
C ARG A 242 -18.61 11.13 23.88
N LEU A 243 -18.77 11.08 22.57
CA LEU A 243 -19.87 10.36 21.90
C LEU A 243 -19.86 8.85 22.16
N ARG A 244 -18.68 8.22 22.21
CA ARG A 244 -18.51 6.78 22.48
C ARG A 244 -19.10 6.34 23.83
N ARG A 245 -19.15 7.25 24.82
CA ARG A 245 -19.77 6.98 26.13
C ARG A 245 -21.29 6.90 26.08
N GLU A 246 -21.90 7.51 25.07
CA GLU A 246 -23.36 7.61 24.91
C GLU A 246 -23.91 6.59 23.89
N LEU A 247 -23.06 6.06 23.00
CA LEU A 247 -23.46 5.10 21.95
C LEU A 247 -23.65 3.66 22.44
N GLY A 248 -24.56 2.94 21.77
CA GLY A 248 -24.82 1.51 21.94
C GLY A 248 -23.78 0.60 21.25
N ALA A 249 -23.85 -0.71 21.48
CA ALA A 249 -22.80 -1.66 21.04
C ALA A 249 -22.61 -1.74 19.51
N ALA A 250 -23.69 -1.65 18.72
CA ALA A 250 -23.61 -1.68 17.26
C ALA A 250 -22.98 -0.39 16.68
N ASP A 251 -23.37 0.77 17.20
CA ASP A 251 -22.83 2.06 16.77
C ASP A 251 -21.37 2.25 17.16
N ARG A 252 -20.94 1.64 18.27
CA ARG A 252 -19.52 1.60 18.67
C ARG A 252 -18.66 0.85 17.66
N LEU A 253 -19.18 -0.22 17.05
CA LEU A 253 -18.43 -0.98 16.05
C LEU A 253 -18.21 -0.15 14.78
N ALA A 254 -19.27 0.52 14.28
CA ALA A 254 -19.17 1.43 13.15
C ALA A 254 -18.26 2.64 13.43
N MET A 255 -18.30 3.16 14.67
CA MET A 255 -17.40 4.22 15.10
C MET A 255 -15.95 3.77 15.25
N ASP A 256 -15.70 2.54 15.68
CA ASP A 256 -14.34 1.99 15.77
C ASP A 256 -13.74 1.82 14.37
N GLU A 257 -14.50 1.35 13.37
CA GLU A 257 -14.07 1.34 11.96
C GLU A 257 -13.76 2.76 11.43
N TYR A 258 -14.60 3.73 11.74
CA TYR A 258 -14.38 5.12 11.34
C TYR A 258 -13.14 5.75 12.02
N LEU A 259 -12.93 5.46 13.30
CA LEU A 259 -11.78 5.92 14.07
C LEU A 259 -10.45 5.32 13.61
N ASP A 260 -10.46 4.05 13.19
CA ASP A 260 -9.26 3.43 12.65
C ASP A 260 -8.83 4.11 11.33
N HIS A 261 -9.77 4.50 10.46
CA HIS A 261 -9.47 5.38 9.32
C HIS A 261 -8.91 6.75 9.73
N ILE A 262 -9.42 7.37 10.79
CA ILE A 262 -8.90 8.67 11.28
C ILE A 262 -7.49 8.52 11.86
N ARG A 263 -7.20 7.44 12.58
CA ARG A 263 -5.85 7.17 13.13
C ARG A 263 -4.82 6.92 12.05
N GLU A 264 -5.23 6.32 10.93
CA GLU A 264 -4.37 6.25 9.74
C GLU A 264 -4.05 7.64 9.18
N ILE A 265 -4.98 8.60 9.26
CA ILE A 265 -4.74 10.01 8.91
C ILE A 265 -3.81 10.69 9.92
N GLU A 266 -4.01 10.45 11.22
CA GLU A 266 -3.17 11.03 12.29
C GLU A 266 -1.70 10.58 12.19
N ARG A 267 -1.44 9.31 11.87
CA ARG A 267 -0.06 8.81 11.64
C ARG A 267 0.65 9.48 10.44
N ARG A 268 -0.09 10.22 9.60
CA ARG A 268 0.44 10.88 8.39
C ARG A 268 0.82 12.36 8.59
N ILE A 269 0.48 12.97 9.73
CA ILE A 269 0.70 14.40 10.03
C ILE A 269 1.85 14.57 11.02
#